data_AF-A0A5A9Q0R9-F1
#
_entry.id   AF-A0A5A9Q0R9-F1
#
_cell.length_a   1.000
_cell.length_b   1.000
_cell.length_c   1.000
_cell.angle_alpha   90.00
_cell.angle_beta   90.00
_cell.angle_gamma   90.00
#
_symmetry.space_group_name_H-M   'P 1'
#
loop_
_entity.id
_entity.type
_entity.pdbx_description
1 polymer ?
#
loop_
_entity_poly.entity_id
_entity_poly.type
_entity_poly.pdbx_seq_one_letter_code
_entity_poly.pdbx_strand_id
1 'polypeptide(L)'
;MAKRVPPKEPERKLGFGTVSMDILSDILTNLNNRNKSNLENVSYRFGNLKDRKIVEYVFHLCAELGLDPVVGYYAIEILNRFMAKYLEDLILRQKRQPTKGAPCKETGDYKNLIYQTLKEKFFVLILSSVQIASKLDLHSNVVNNNIAMNFLQRVSYPCSKEKLLDSEIFILKTLNFNLNVPNALSYVETLLEVLGHNDPTAPVAQLHRLCVHVLQFIYLQREAIYNSLLISATGSPSPSYEQRAKFVSVTEDFMLLGVGVIAVAAFIHHISTWEKVVDELTGVTGISGQSIKDFAYVTLMHITEIKPV
;
A
#
# COMPACT_ATOMS: atom_id res chain seq x y z
N MET A 1 -9.59 10.91 -42.69
CA MET A 1 -10.12 10.44 -41.38
C MET A 1 -9.23 10.98 -40.28
N ALA A 2 -9.69 11.98 -39.55
CA ALA A 2 -8.95 12.60 -38.46
C ALA A 2 -8.93 11.67 -37.24
N LYS A 3 -7.73 11.33 -36.74
CA LYS A 3 -7.54 10.61 -35.48
C LYS A 3 -8.10 11.50 -34.35
N ARG A 4 -9.16 11.03 -33.68
CA ARG A 4 -9.62 11.64 -32.43
C ARG A 4 -8.52 11.48 -31.39
N VAL A 5 -7.86 12.58 -31.07
CA VAL A 5 -7.01 12.70 -29.89
C VAL A 5 -7.96 12.54 -28.68
N PRO A 6 -7.68 11.62 -27.74
CA PRO A 6 -8.49 11.52 -26.53
C PRO A 6 -8.43 12.85 -25.77
N PRO A 7 -9.52 13.29 -25.12
CA PRO A 7 -9.51 14.54 -24.38
C PRO A 7 -8.45 14.45 -23.28
N LYS A 8 -7.59 15.46 -23.17
CA LYS A 8 -6.72 15.64 -22.01
C LYS A 8 -7.61 15.71 -20.77
N GLU A 9 -7.44 14.77 -19.84
CA GLU A 9 -8.04 14.89 -18.52
C GLU A 9 -7.66 16.25 -17.92
N PRO A 10 -8.60 16.97 -17.29
CA PRO A 10 -8.29 18.24 -16.65
C PRO A 10 -7.24 17.98 -15.58
N GLU A 11 -6.02 18.48 -15.78
CA GLU A 11 -4.97 18.40 -14.79
C GLU A 11 -5.45 19.08 -13.50
N ARG A 12 -5.68 18.28 -12.46
CA ARG A 12 -5.96 18.77 -11.10
C ARG A 12 -4.89 19.79 -10.73
N LYS A 13 -5.29 21.02 -10.38
CA LYS A 13 -4.46 21.92 -9.58
C LYS A 13 -4.45 21.39 -8.16
N LEU A 14 -3.56 20.44 -7.86
CA LEU A 14 -3.23 20.10 -6.47
C LEU A 14 -2.53 21.30 -5.85
N GLY A 15 -3.15 21.90 -4.83
CA GLY A 15 -2.54 22.96 -4.03
C GLY A 15 -1.83 22.32 -2.85
N PHE A 16 -0.50 22.30 -2.87
CA PHE A 16 0.32 21.92 -1.72
C PHE A 16 0.81 23.18 -0.98
N GLY A 17 1.13 23.04 0.31
CA GLY A 17 1.64 24.12 1.16
C GLY A 17 0.56 25.12 1.60
N THR A 18 -0.69 24.69 1.62
CA THR A 18 -1.85 25.55 1.97
C THR A 18 -2.39 25.28 3.36
N VAL A 19 -2.11 24.09 3.92
CA VAL A 19 -2.50 23.73 5.28
C VAL A 19 -1.68 24.55 6.28
N SER A 20 -2.31 25.01 7.36
CA SER A 20 -1.61 25.76 8.41
C SER A 20 -0.61 24.86 9.16
N MET A 21 0.49 25.45 9.62
CA MET A 21 1.56 24.69 10.29
C MET A 21 1.08 23.98 11.56
N ASP A 22 0.19 24.59 12.33
CA ASP A 22 -0.32 23.98 13.55
C ASP A 22 -1.06 22.67 13.24
N ILE A 23 -1.94 22.68 12.23
CA ILE A 23 -2.69 21.51 11.77
C ILE A 23 -1.73 20.47 11.17
N LEU A 24 -0.77 20.92 10.36
CA LEU A 24 0.16 20.02 9.68
C LEU A 24 1.10 19.31 10.67
N SER A 25 1.56 20.04 11.69
CA SER A 25 2.35 19.48 12.80
C SER A 25 1.57 18.43 13.58
N ASP A 26 0.30 18.69 13.87
CA ASP A 26 -0.58 17.72 14.55
C ASP A 26 -0.80 16.46 13.70
N ILE A 27 -1.05 16.62 12.39
CA ILE A 27 -1.20 15.51 11.44
C ILE A 27 0.08 14.68 11.38
N LEU A 28 1.23 15.32 11.20
CA LEU A 28 2.52 14.64 11.12
C LEU A 28 2.86 13.90 12.42
N THR A 29 2.60 14.52 13.57
CA THR A 29 2.77 13.90 14.89
C THR A 29 1.87 12.66 15.03
N ASN A 30 0.62 12.77 14.61
CA ASN A 30 -0.34 11.66 14.62
C ASN A 30 0.12 10.51 13.72
N LEU A 31 0.55 10.81 12.50
CA LEU A 31 1.09 9.82 11.55
C LEU A 31 2.32 9.13 12.11
N ASN A 32 3.27 9.88 12.68
CA ASN A 32 4.47 9.31 13.27
C ASN A 32 4.14 8.37 14.45
N ASN A 33 3.21 8.78 15.33
CA ASN A 33 2.77 7.95 16.46
C ASN A 33 2.05 6.68 15.99
N ARG A 34 1.21 6.77 14.96
CA ARG A 34 0.55 5.61 14.34
C ARG A 34 1.57 4.67 13.70
N ASN A 35 2.54 5.21 12.97
CA ASN A 35 3.61 4.42 12.37
C ASN A 35 4.39 3.65 13.44
N LYS A 36 4.85 4.33 14.50
CA LYS A 36 5.55 3.69 15.64
C LYS A 36 4.70 2.60 16.30
N SER A 37 3.44 2.89 16.60
CA SER A 37 2.53 1.90 17.19
C SER A 37 2.33 0.68 16.27
N ASN A 38 2.23 0.89 14.96
CA ASN A 38 2.17 -0.22 14.01
C ASN A 38 3.46 -1.04 14.03
N LEU A 39 4.63 -0.39 14.06
CA LEU A 39 5.95 -1.03 14.09
C LEU A 39 6.17 -1.88 15.35
N GLU A 40 5.68 -1.43 16.51
CA GLU A 40 5.71 -2.19 17.77
C GLU A 40 4.84 -3.45 17.74
N ASN A 41 3.76 -3.41 16.97
CA ASN A 41 2.76 -4.47 16.89
C ASN A 41 2.90 -5.36 15.64
N VAL A 42 4.01 -5.26 14.90
CA VAL A 42 4.19 -6.06 13.67
C VAL A 42 4.25 -7.54 14.02
N SER A 43 3.14 -8.23 13.80
CA SER A 43 3.03 -9.67 13.99
C SER A 43 3.64 -10.38 12.80
N TYR A 44 4.70 -11.16 13.04
CA TYR A 44 5.30 -12.07 12.07
C TYR A 44 4.33 -13.16 11.56
N ARG A 45 3.18 -13.36 12.22
CA ARG A 45 2.32 -14.54 12.02
C ARG A 45 1.46 -14.49 10.76
N PHE A 46 1.18 -13.31 10.21
CA PHE A 46 0.35 -13.16 9.01
C PHE A 46 1.20 -12.48 7.95
N GLY A 47 1.51 -13.22 6.88
CA GLY A 47 2.26 -12.68 5.75
C GLY A 47 1.55 -11.46 5.16
N ASN A 48 2.33 -10.56 4.60
CA ASN A 48 1.82 -9.36 3.95
C ASN A 48 1.11 -9.75 2.63
N LEU A 49 -0.14 -9.32 2.44
CA LEU A 49 -0.88 -9.54 1.18
C LEU A 49 -0.49 -8.57 0.06
N LYS A 50 0.48 -7.68 0.30
CA LYS A 50 1.14 -6.87 -0.73
C LYS A 50 2.09 -7.72 -1.59
N ASP A 51 1.65 -8.93 -1.96
CA ASP A 51 2.28 -9.76 -2.98
C ASP A 51 2.10 -9.10 -4.34
N ARG A 52 3.13 -9.21 -5.19
CA ARG A 52 3.15 -8.58 -6.52
C ARG A 52 1.89 -8.89 -7.33
N LYS A 53 1.41 -10.14 -7.35
CA LYS A 53 0.25 -10.52 -8.15
C LYS A 53 -1.04 -9.88 -7.65
N ILE A 54 -1.20 -9.77 -6.33
CA ILE A 54 -2.38 -9.15 -5.71
C ILE A 54 -2.37 -7.65 -6.00
N VAL A 55 -1.22 -7.00 -5.80
CA VAL A 55 -1.03 -5.57 -6.07
C VAL A 55 -1.31 -5.25 -7.53
N GLU A 56 -0.70 -5.99 -8.45
CA GLU A 56 -0.90 -5.86 -9.89
C GLU A 56 -2.37 -6.03 -10.25
N TYR A 57 -3.03 -7.05 -9.69
CA TYR A 57 -4.43 -7.32 -9.95
C TYR A 57 -5.35 -6.20 -9.45
N VAL A 58 -5.10 -5.62 -8.27
CA VAL A 58 -5.87 -4.49 -7.74
C VAL A 58 -5.72 -3.26 -8.65
N PHE A 59 -4.51 -2.94 -9.09
CA PHE A 59 -4.31 -1.79 -9.98
C PHE A 59 -4.94 -2.00 -11.36
N HIS A 60 -4.84 -3.19 -11.94
CA HIS A 60 -5.56 -3.51 -13.18
C HIS A 60 -7.07 -3.41 -13.00
N LEU A 61 -7.61 -3.90 -11.88
CA LEU A 61 -9.03 -3.78 -11.58
C LEU A 61 -9.47 -2.32 -11.46
N CYS A 62 -8.65 -1.46 -10.84
CA CYS A 62 -8.92 -0.03 -10.78
C CYS A 62 -8.95 0.60 -12.18
N ALA A 63 -7.99 0.25 -13.04
CA ALA A 63 -7.94 0.73 -14.42
C ALA A 63 -9.16 0.26 -15.26
N GLU A 64 -9.54 -1.02 -15.16
CA GLU A 64 -10.72 -1.60 -15.82
C GLU A 64 -12.05 -0.93 -15.40
N LEU A 65 -12.09 -0.42 -14.17
CA LEU A 65 -13.25 0.29 -13.61
C LEU A 65 -13.16 1.81 -13.82
N GLY A 66 -12.10 2.32 -14.45
CA GLY A 66 -11.90 3.75 -14.68
C GLY A 66 -11.74 4.56 -13.40
N LEU A 67 -11.04 4.00 -12.41
CA LEU A 67 -10.75 4.62 -11.12
C LEU A 67 -9.38 5.30 -11.12
N ASP A 68 -9.25 6.34 -10.30
CA ASP A 68 -7.98 6.98 -10.02
C ASP A 68 -7.01 5.94 -9.39
N PRO A 69 -5.73 5.85 -9.83
CA PRO A 69 -4.74 4.96 -9.24
C PRO A 69 -4.62 5.06 -7.72
N VAL A 70 -4.94 6.23 -7.15
CA VAL A 70 -4.99 6.47 -5.70
C VAL A 70 -5.92 5.48 -4.99
N VAL A 71 -7.05 5.11 -5.61
CA VAL A 71 -8.02 4.15 -5.05
C VAL A 71 -7.38 2.78 -4.83
N GLY A 72 -6.42 2.39 -5.67
CA GLY A 72 -5.70 1.12 -5.55
C GLY A 72 -4.95 0.99 -4.22
N TYR A 73 -4.30 2.07 -3.75
CA TYR A 73 -3.59 2.05 -2.46
C TYR A 73 -4.53 1.86 -1.27
N TYR A 74 -5.69 2.53 -1.29
CA TYR A 74 -6.73 2.34 -0.28
C TYR A 74 -7.28 0.91 -0.30
N ALA A 75 -7.55 0.36 -1.48
CA ALA A 75 -8.07 -1.00 -1.64
C ALA A 75 -7.09 -2.06 -1.13
N ILE A 76 -5.79 -1.91 -1.42
CA ILE A 76 -4.73 -2.81 -0.92
C ILE A 76 -4.65 -2.76 0.61
N GLU A 77 -4.73 -1.57 1.21
CA GLU A 77 -4.67 -1.44 2.67
C GLU A 77 -5.90 -2.02 3.36
N ILE A 78 -7.10 -1.79 2.81
CA ILE A 78 -8.36 -2.41 3.27
C ILE A 78 -8.24 -3.94 3.21
N LEU A 79 -7.83 -4.48 2.05
CA LEU A 79 -7.72 -5.92 1.85
C LEU A 79 -6.71 -6.55 2.82
N ASN A 80 -5.54 -5.95 2.96
CA ASN A 80 -4.48 -6.47 3.83
C ASN A 80 -4.93 -6.52 5.30
N ARG A 81 -5.50 -5.43 5.82
CA ARG A 81 -6.01 -5.36 7.21
C ARG A 81 -7.17 -6.32 7.44
N PHE A 82 -8.09 -6.40 6.48
CA PHE A 82 -9.23 -7.30 6.55
C PHE A 82 -8.77 -8.75 6.63
N MET A 83 -7.86 -9.14 5.75
CA MET A 83 -7.39 -10.51 5.65
C MET A 83 -6.55 -10.93 6.86
N ALA A 84 -5.74 -10.03 7.43
CA ALA A 84 -5.02 -10.32 8.67
C ALA A 84 -5.99 -10.71 9.79
N LYS A 85 -7.04 -9.90 10.01
CA LYS A 85 -8.08 -10.19 11.02
C LYS A 85 -8.90 -11.43 10.68
N TYR A 86 -9.28 -11.59 9.41
CA TYR A 86 -10.11 -12.72 8.99
C TYR A 86 -9.35 -14.04 9.14
N LEU A 87 -8.07 -14.09 8.77
CA LEU A 87 -7.21 -15.26 8.96
C LEU A 87 -7.02 -15.57 10.46
N GLU A 88 -6.82 -14.55 11.29
CA GLU A 88 -6.75 -14.72 12.74
C GLU A 88 -8.02 -15.37 13.30
N ASP A 89 -9.19 -14.85 12.93
CA ASP A 89 -10.49 -15.40 13.33
C ASP A 89 -10.68 -16.84 12.87
N LEU A 90 -10.32 -17.17 11.62
CA LEU A 90 -10.42 -18.54 11.09
C LEU A 90 -9.54 -19.51 11.87
N ILE A 91 -8.29 -19.13 12.16
CA ILE A 91 -7.36 -19.95 12.95
C ILE A 91 -7.89 -20.14 14.37
N LEU A 92 -8.41 -19.08 15.00
CA LEU A 92 -8.97 -19.17 16.35
C LEU A 92 -10.20 -20.07 16.42
N ARG A 93 -11.11 -19.98 15.43
CA ARG A 93 -12.28 -20.86 15.33
C ARG A 93 -11.89 -22.32 15.20
N GLN A 94 -10.90 -22.62 14.35
CA GLN A 94 -10.45 -23.99 14.18
C GLN A 94 -9.79 -24.56 15.44
N LYS A 95 -8.96 -23.76 16.13
CA LYS A 95 -8.33 -24.19 17.40
C LYS A 95 -9.34 -24.45 18.51
N ARG A 96 -10.53 -23.84 18.44
CA ARG A 96 -11.61 -24.01 19.42
C ARG A 96 -12.55 -25.18 19.12
N GLN A 97 -12.45 -25.84 17.96
CA GLN A 97 -13.12 -27.11 17.72
C GLN A 97 -12.24 -28.24 18.24
N PRO A 98 -12.56 -28.90 19.37
CA PRO A 98 -11.85 -30.10 19.76
C PRO A 98 -12.30 -31.22 18.85
N THR A 99 -11.41 -31.73 18.00
CA THR A 99 -11.62 -33.02 17.35
C THR A 99 -11.76 -34.07 18.44
N LYS A 100 -12.99 -34.51 18.68
CA LYS A 100 -13.27 -35.63 19.59
C LYS A 100 -12.62 -36.88 18.99
N GLY A 101 -11.44 -37.25 19.50
CA GLY A 101 -10.97 -38.63 19.52
C GLY A 101 -10.04 -39.11 18.40
N ALA A 102 -9.19 -38.28 17.80
CA ALA A 102 -8.13 -38.77 16.90
C ALA A 102 -6.73 -38.22 17.26
N PRO A 103 -5.68 -39.06 17.30
CA PRO A 103 -4.34 -38.62 17.67
C PRO A 103 -3.68 -37.83 16.53
N CYS A 104 -3.22 -36.62 16.86
CA CYS A 104 -2.28 -35.74 16.16
C CYS A 104 -1.76 -36.22 14.78
N LYS A 105 -2.54 -35.96 13.72
CA LYS A 105 -2.06 -35.91 12.32
C LYS A 105 -2.60 -34.73 11.50
N GLU A 106 -3.22 -33.71 12.12
CA GLU A 106 -4.12 -32.78 11.41
C GLU A 106 -3.61 -31.33 11.28
N THR A 107 -2.29 -31.09 11.19
CA THR A 107 -1.81 -29.72 10.86
C THR A 107 -1.99 -29.34 9.39
N GLY A 108 -2.14 -30.33 8.50
CA GLY A 108 -2.38 -30.11 7.07
C GLY A 108 -3.84 -29.83 6.70
N ASP A 109 -4.79 -30.38 7.46
CA ASP A 109 -6.21 -30.37 7.08
C ASP A 109 -6.86 -28.99 7.26
N TYR A 110 -6.58 -28.30 8.38
CA TYR A 110 -7.15 -26.97 8.59
C TYR A 110 -6.61 -25.90 7.63
N LYS A 111 -5.33 -25.97 7.25
CA LYS A 111 -4.74 -25.03 6.29
C LYS A 111 -5.40 -25.18 4.92
N ASN A 112 -5.67 -26.41 4.51
CA ASN A 112 -6.39 -26.72 3.28
C ASN A 112 -7.83 -26.21 3.35
N LEU A 113 -8.53 -26.38 4.47
CA LEU A 113 -9.89 -25.87 4.66
C LEU A 113 -9.95 -24.34 4.57
N ILE A 114 -9.01 -23.65 5.22
CA ILE A 114 -8.87 -22.19 5.13
C ILE A 114 -8.59 -21.78 3.67
N TYR A 115 -7.66 -22.47 3.00
CA TYR A 115 -7.33 -22.18 1.61
C TYR A 115 -8.53 -22.34 0.67
N GLN A 116 -9.31 -23.42 0.78
CA GLN A 116 -10.51 -23.61 -0.05
C GLN A 116 -11.55 -22.52 0.22
N THR A 117 -11.80 -22.23 1.50
CA THR A 117 -12.74 -21.17 1.92
C THR A 117 -12.34 -19.80 1.34
N LEU A 118 -11.05 -19.51 1.33
CA LEU A 118 -10.52 -18.26 0.78
C LEU A 118 -10.56 -18.25 -0.74
N LYS A 119 -10.08 -19.31 -1.39
CA LYS A 119 -10.01 -19.42 -2.85
C LYS A 119 -11.35 -19.12 -3.51
N GLU A 120 -12.45 -19.63 -2.95
CA GLU A 120 -13.79 -19.40 -3.48
C GLU A 120 -14.24 -17.94 -3.36
N LYS A 121 -13.77 -17.19 -2.36
CA LYS A 121 -14.25 -15.84 -2.05
C LYS A 121 -13.25 -14.74 -2.44
N PHE A 122 -12.00 -15.11 -2.69
CA PHE A 122 -10.87 -14.17 -2.74
C PHE A 122 -11.07 -13.07 -3.78
N PHE A 123 -11.56 -13.45 -4.97
CA PHE A 123 -11.83 -12.48 -6.03
C PHE A 123 -12.92 -11.47 -5.64
N VAL A 124 -14.01 -11.94 -5.02
CA VAL A 124 -15.09 -11.07 -4.53
C VAL A 124 -14.60 -10.16 -3.41
N LEU A 125 -13.70 -10.64 -2.54
CA LEU A 125 -13.09 -9.85 -1.48
C LEU A 125 -12.20 -8.72 -2.03
N ILE A 126 -11.42 -8.99 -3.07
CA ILE A 126 -10.64 -7.96 -3.78
C ILE A 126 -11.57 -6.92 -4.38
N LEU A 127 -12.57 -7.34 -5.16
CA LEU A 127 -13.51 -6.43 -5.80
C LEU A 127 -14.27 -5.58 -4.77
N SER A 128 -14.72 -6.19 -3.67
CA SER A 128 -15.40 -5.51 -2.58
C SER A 128 -14.48 -4.48 -1.90
N SER A 129 -13.19 -4.79 -1.74
CA SER A 129 -12.20 -3.84 -1.20
C SER A 129 -12.03 -2.62 -2.11
N VAL A 130 -12.01 -2.83 -3.44
CA VAL A 130 -11.99 -1.75 -4.44
C VAL A 130 -13.29 -0.95 -4.41
N GLN A 131 -14.46 -1.59 -4.29
CA GLN A 131 -15.75 -0.91 -4.14
C GLN A 131 -15.77 0.00 -2.91
N ILE A 132 -15.34 -0.51 -1.75
CA ILE A 132 -15.26 0.26 -0.51
C ILE A 132 -14.30 1.44 -0.71
N ALA A 133 -13.10 1.21 -1.25
CA ALA A 133 -12.12 2.28 -1.50
C ALA A 133 -12.67 3.37 -2.44
N SER A 134 -13.35 2.98 -3.53
CA SER A 134 -13.96 3.93 -4.46
C SER A 134 -15.10 4.77 -3.85
N LYS A 135 -15.73 4.28 -2.77
CA LYS A 135 -16.77 5.02 -2.03
C LYS A 135 -16.17 5.98 -0.99
N LEU A 136 -14.96 5.71 -0.54
CA LEU A 136 -14.22 6.60 0.37
C LEU A 136 -13.59 7.77 -0.39
N ASP A 137 -13.18 7.52 -1.64
CA ASP A 137 -12.71 8.58 -2.51
C ASP A 137 -13.89 9.43 -3.00
N LEU A 138 -14.06 10.60 -2.39
CA LEU A 138 -15.11 11.56 -2.71
C LEU A 138 -14.99 12.14 -4.14
N HIS A 139 -13.87 11.88 -4.83
CA HIS A 139 -13.50 12.57 -6.05
C HIS A 139 -13.35 11.66 -7.28
N SER A 140 -13.64 10.36 -7.17
CA SER A 140 -13.61 9.42 -8.31
C SER A 140 -14.97 8.77 -8.58
N ASN A 141 -15.03 8.01 -9.69
CA ASN A 141 -16.21 7.25 -10.06
C ASN A 141 -16.52 6.20 -9.00
N VAL A 142 -17.61 6.39 -8.26
CA VAL A 142 -18.02 5.44 -7.21
C VAL A 142 -18.45 4.11 -7.85
N VAL A 143 -17.77 3.02 -7.50
CA VAL A 143 -18.16 1.66 -7.93
C VAL A 143 -19.30 1.16 -7.05
N ASN A 144 -20.51 1.36 -7.54
CA ASN A 144 -21.70 0.76 -6.93
C ASN A 144 -21.85 -0.74 -7.30
N ASN A 145 -22.78 -1.42 -6.63
CA ASN A 145 -23.02 -2.84 -6.85
C ASN A 145 -23.43 -3.18 -8.28
N ASN A 146 -24.09 -2.29 -9.01
CA ASN A 146 -24.48 -2.58 -10.39
C ASN A 146 -23.25 -2.57 -11.31
N ILE A 147 -22.32 -1.62 -11.13
CA ILE A 147 -21.05 -1.56 -11.89
C ILE A 147 -20.21 -2.81 -11.60
N ALA A 148 -20.05 -3.17 -10.32
CA ALA A 148 -19.32 -4.37 -9.92
C ALA A 148 -19.99 -5.65 -10.44
N MET A 149 -21.31 -5.77 -10.38
CA MET A 149 -22.04 -6.92 -10.96
C MET A 149 -21.86 -7.02 -12.48
N ASN A 150 -21.93 -5.90 -13.20
CA ASN A 150 -21.68 -5.88 -14.64
C ASN A 150 -20.24 -6.31 -14.97
N PHE A 151 -19.26 -5.92 -14.15
CA PHE A 151 -17.88 -6.40 -14.28
C PHE A 151 -17.80 -7.92 -14.06
N LEU A 152 -18.38 -8.44 -12.97
CA LEU A 152 -18.41 -9.88 -12.67
C LEU A 152 -19.06 -10.71 -13.78
N GLN A 153 -20.13 -10.20 -14.40
CA GLN A 153 -20.78 -10.83 -15.56
C GLN A 153 -19.87 -10.85 -16.79
N ARG A 154 -19.14 -9.76 -17.07
CA ARG A 154 -18.19 -9.71 -18.19
C ARG A 154 -17.05 -10.70 -18.05
N VAL A 155 -16.56 -10.92 -16.84
CA VAL A 155 -15.50 -11.90 -16.55
C VAL A 155 -16.04 -13.31 -16.27
N SER A 156 -17.34 -13.56 -16.49
CA SER A 156 -18.01 -14.84 -16.28
C SER A 156 -17.81 -15.43 -14.86
N TYR A 157 -17.73 -14.57 -13.85
CA TYR A 157 -17.54 -15.02 -12.46
C TYR A 157 -18.90 -15.25 -11.76
N PRO A 158 -19.15 -16.44 -11.18
CA PRO A 158 -20.43 -16.79 -10.59
C PRO A 158 -20.64 -16.09 -9.24
N CYS A 159 -21.28 -14.93 -9.25
CA CYS A 159 -21.63 -14.18 -8.05
C CYS A 159 -23.06 -13.63 -8.15
N SER A 160 -23.77 -13.57 -7.03
CA SER A 160 -25.05 -12.87 -6.93
C SER A 160 -24.85 -11.49 -6.32
N LYS A 161 -25.78 -10.56 -6.57
CA LYS A 161 -25.75 -9.23 -5.98
C LYS A 161 -25.80 -9.28 -4.44
N GLU A 162 -26.50 -10.25 -3.88
CA GLU A 162 -26.55 -10.53 -2.43
C GLU A 162 -25.18 -10.91 -1.89
N LYS A 163 -24.49 -11.87 -2.54
CA LYS A 163 -23.13 -12.28 -2.14
C LYS A 163 -22.12 -11.13 -2.19
N LEU A 164 -22.26 -10.25 -3.18
CA LEU A 164 -21.42 -9.07 -3.30
C LEU A 164 -21.65 -8.09 -2.14
N LEU A 165 -22.92 -7.79 -1.83
CA LEU A 165 -23.30 -6.96 -0.70
C LEU A 165 -22.85 -7.54 0.65
N ASP A 166 -23.05 -8.85 0.84
CA ASP A 166 -22.62 -9.55 2.04
C ASP A 166 -21.10 -9.48 2.21
N SER A 167 -20.35 -9.57 1.11
CA SER A 167 -18.89 -9.42 1.11
C SER A 167 -18.46 -8.02 1.52
N GLU A 168 -19.10 -6.96 1.01
CA GLU A 168 -18.82 -5.59 1.46
C GLU A 168 -19.09 -5.43 2.96
N ILE A 169 -20.28 -5.85 3.43
CA ILE A 169 -20.67 -5.77 4.84
C ILE A 169 -19.70 -6.59 5.71
N PHE A 170 -19.25 -7.73 5.22
CA PHE A 170 -18.31 -8.59 5.93
C PHE A 170 -16.98 -7.88 6.16
N ILE A 171 -16.40 -7.29 5.11
CA ILE A 171 -15.15 -6.51 5.22
C ILE A 171 -15.33 -5.35 6.22
N LEU A 172 -16.41 -4.59 6.09
CA LEU A 172 -16.70 -3.45 6.96
C LEU A 172 -16.82 -3.86 8.43
N LYS A 173 -17.56 -4.93 8.73
CA LYS A 173 -17.74 -5.45 10.08
C LYS A 173 -16.44 -6.00 10.66
N THR A 174 -15.67 -6.79 9.91
CA THR A 174 -14.37 -7.30 10.36
C THR A 174 -13.39 -6.17 10.67
N LEU A 175 -13.46 -5.06 9.93
CA LEU A 175 -12.67 -3.87 10.19
C LEU A 175 -13.26 -2.94 11.26
N ASN A 176 -14.41 -3.28 11.87
CA ASN A 176 -15.17 -2.42 12.78
C ASN A 176 -15.43 -1.02 12.19
N PHE A 177 -15.67 -0.94 10.89
CA PHE A 177 -15.85 0.31 10.12
C PHE A 177 -14.65 1.29 10.22
N ASN A 178 -13.50 0.85 10.72
CA ASN A 178 -12.30 1.68 10.82
C ASN A 178 -11.55 1.70 9.48
N LEU A 179 -12.06 2.48 8.52
CA LEU A 179 -11.52 2.59 7.16
C LEU A 179 -10.54 3.75 6.98
N ASN A 180 -10.63 4.80 7.81
CA ASN A 180 -9.81 6.01 7.74
C ASN A 180 -8.41 5.79 8.35
N VAL A 181 -7.75 4.72 7.96
CA VAL A 181 -6.38 4.41 8.35
C VAL A 181 -5.45 4.89 7.23
N PRO A 182 -4.43 5.72 7.54
CA PRO A 182 -3.46 6.20 6.55
C PRO A 182 -2.76 5.06 5.83
N ASN A 183 -2.69 5.16 4.51
CA ASN A 183 -1.91 4.25 3.67
C ASN A 183 -0.57 4.92 3.29
N ALA A 184 0.32 4.21 2.60
CA ALA A 184 1.62 4.73 2.21
C ALA A 184 1.55 6.05 1.41
N LEU A 185 0.55 6.22 0.54
CA LEU A 185 0.38 7.46 -0.21
C LEU A 185 -0.01 8.62 0.71
N SER A 186 -0.81 8.39 1.76
CA SER A 186 -1.14 9.44 2.74
C SER A 186 0.11 10.00 3.44
N TYR A 187 1.12 9.16 3.71
CA TYR A 187 2.41 9.63 4.26
C TYR A 187 3.17 10.47 3.24
N VAL A 188 3.24 10.03 1.98
CA VAL A 188 3.86 10.78 0.88
C VAL A 188 3.21 12.14 0.71
N GLU A 189 1.87 12.20 0.63
CA GLU A 189 1.13 13.45 0.43
C GLU A 189 1.29 14.41 1.59
N THR A 190 1.29 13.90 2.83
CA THR A 190 1.52 14.74 4.02
C THR A 190 2.94 15.31 4.03
N LEU A 191 3.95 14.50 3.70
CA LEU A 191 5.34 14.96 3.64
C LEU A 191 5.56 15.97 2.51
N LEU A 192 4.90 15.77 1.36
CA LEU A 192 4.89 16.74 0.26
C LEU A 192 4.21 18.06 0.66
N GLU A 193 3.14 18.02 1.46
CA GLU A 193 2.50 19.20 2.03
C GLU A 193 3.46 19.98 2.93
N VAL A 194 4.23 19.28 3.79
CA VAL A 194 5.27 19.89 4.63
C VAL A 194 6.36 20.52 3.77
N LEU A 195 6.83 19.83 2.74
CA LEU A 195 7.85 20.37 1.83
C LEU A 195 7.35 21.62 1.10
N GLY A 196 6.11 21.62 0.61
CA GLY A 196 5.51 22.78 -0.06
C GLY A 196 5.29 23.96 0.88
N HIS A 197 5.02 23.68 2.15
CA HIS A 197 4.92 24.71 3.18
C HIS A 197 6.29 25.33 3.50
N ASN A 198 7.31 24.50 3.71
CA ASN A 198 8.67 24.94 4.02
C ASN A 198 9.33 25.68 2.85
N ASP A 199 9.07 25.25 1.62
CA ASP A 199 9.61 25.85 0.40
C ASP A 199 8.52 26.02 -0.66
N PRO A 200 7.90 27.22 -0.76
CA PRO A 200 6.89 27.51 -1.78
C PRO A 200 7.40 27.42 -3.22
N THR A 201 8.72 27.38 -3.44
CA THR A 201 9.32 27.22 -4.77
C THR A 201 9.51 25.76 -5.18
N ALA A 202 9.32 24.82 -4.24
CA ALA A 202 9.45 23.40 -4.52
C ALA A 202 8.38 22.94 -5.54
N PRO A 203 8.74 22.13 -6.54
CA PRO A 203 7.83 21.64 -7.56
C PRO A 203 6.95 20.48 -7.04
N VAL A 204 6.27 20.68 -5.91
CA VAL A 204 5.58 19.62 -5.16
C VAL A 204 4.48 18.94 -5.97
N ALA A 205 3.77 19.68 -6.83
CA ALA A 205 2.75 19.10 -7.70
C ALA A 205 3.35 18.13 -8.75
N GLN A 206 4.53 18.45 -9.29
CA GLN A 206 5.27 17.58 -10.21
C GLN A 206 5.85 16.38 -9.45
N LEU A 207 6.40 16.62 -8.25
CA LEU A 207 6.90 15.56 -7.38
C LEU A 207 5.79 14.58 -6.99
N HIS A 208 4.58 15.05 -6.68
CA HIS A 208 3.44 14.19 -6.35
C HIS A 208 3.12 13.20 -7.47
N ARG A 209 3.03 13.66 -8.72
CA ARG A 209 2.78 12.78 -9.88
C ARG A 209 3.84 11.70 -10.00
N LEU A 210 5.11 12.06 -9.84
CA LEU A 210 6.22 11.09 -9.85
C LEU A 210 6.17 10.15 -8.65
N CYS A 211 5.84 10.66 -7.46
CA CYS A 211 5.71 9.85 -6.25
C CYS A 211 4.64 8.77 -6.39
N VAL A 212 3.49 9.08 -7.01
CA VAL A 212 2.43 8.09 -7.26
C VAL A 212 2.96 6.93 -8.13
N HIS A 213 3.74 7.21 -9.17
CA HIS A 213 4.34 6.18 -10.02
C HIS A 213 5.47 5.40 -9.33
N VAL A 214 6.35 6.10 -8.61
CA VAL A 214 7.44 5.49 -7.84
C VAL A 214 6.88 4.56 -6.77
N LEU A 215 5.85 5.00 -6.03
CA LEU A 215 5.19 4.19 -5.01
C LEU A 215 4.54 2.95 -5.64
N GLN A 216 3.92 3.10 -6.82
CA GLN A 216 3.32 1.97 -7.55
C GLN A 216 4.38 0.95 -7.93
N PHE A 217 5.51 1.40 -8.46
CA PHE A 217 6.66 0.56 -8.78
C PHE A 217 7.18 -0.17 -7.54
N ILE A 218 7.36 0.53 -6.42
CA ILE A 218 7.82 -0.08 -5.16
C ILE A 218 6.82 -1.13 -4.67
N TYR A 219 5.52 -0.90 -4.81
CA TYR A 219 4.50 -1.89 -4.46
C TYR A 219 4.58 -3.15 -5.33
N LEU A 220 4.85 -3.00 -6.63
CA LEU A 220 5.01 -4.12 -7.58
C LEU A 220 6.33 -4.88 -7.40
N GLN A 221 7.40 -4.19 -7.02
CA GLN A 221 8.75 -4.75 -6.81
C GLN A 221 9.12 -4.87 -5.33
N ARG A 222 8.13 -4.88 -4.43
CA ARG A 222 8.30 -4.79 -2.98
C ARG A 222 9.32 -5.79 -2.46
N GLU A 223 9.15 -7.06 -2.81
CA GLU A 223 10.06 -8.13 -2.37
C GLU A 223 11.50 -7.91 -2.84
N ALA A 224 11.68 -7.57 -4.12
CA ALA A 224 13.01 -7.36 -4.70
C ALA A 224 13.74 -6.16 -4.08
N ILE A 225 13.05 -5.02 -3.95
CA ILE A 225 13.60 -3.78 -3.39
C ILE A 225 13.96 -3.98 -1.92
N TYR A 226 13.04 -4.50 -1.11
CA TYR A 226 13.30 -4.71 0.32
C TYR A 226 14.34 -5.81 0.57
N ASN A 227 14.44 -6.84 -0.27
CA ASN A 227 15.53 -7.81 -0.17
C ASN A 227 16.89 -7.18 -0.51
N SER A 228 16.97 -6.31 -1.52
CA SER A 228 18.19 -5.54 -1.81
C SER A 228 18.54 -4.55 -0.69
N LEU A 229 17.56 -3.89 -0.09
CA LEU A 229 17.77 -3.03 1.08
C LEU A 229 18.29 -3.83 2.28
N LEU A 230 17.76 -5.02 2.52
CA LEU A 230 18.23 -5.91 3.58
C LEU A 230 19.69 -6.33 3.34
N ILE A 231 20.04 -6.71 2.12
CA ILE A 231 21.43 -7.06 1.74
C ILE A 231 22.35 -5.86 1.97
N SER A 232 21.94 -4.67 1.51
CA SER A 232 22.71 -3.43 1.68
C SER A 232 22.89 -3.06 3.16
N ALA A 233 21.83 -3.14 3.97
CA ALA A 233 21.87 -2.79 5.39
C ALA A 233 22.67 -3.80 6.24
N THR A 234 22.73 -5.07 5.83
CA THR A 234 23.44 -6.12 6.57
C THR A 234 24.85 -6.40 6.05
N GLY A 235 25.18 -5.93 4.84
CA GLY A 235 26.39 -6.32 4.12
C GLY A 235 26.46 -7.81 3.79
N SER A 236 25.36 -8.56 3.94
CA SER A 236 25.30 -10.01 3.74
C SER A 236 24.50 -10.36 2.49
N PRO A 237 25.08 -11.08 1.51
CA PRO A 237 24.35 -11.51 0.31
C PRO A 237 23.29 -12.58 0.64
N SER A 238 23.43 -13.27 1.77
CA SER A 238 22.46 -14.25 2.29
C SER A 238 22.04 -13.90 3.72
N PRO A 239 21.09 -12.95 3.89
CA PRO A 239 20.62 -12.54 5.21
C PRO A 239 20.04 -13.70 6.02
N SER A 240 20.46 -13.81 7.28
CA SER A 240 19.99 -14.82 8.23
C SER A 240 18.50 -14.64 8.57
N TYR A 241 17.90 -15.67 9.17
CA TYR A 241 16.52 -15.60 9.65
C TYR A 241 16.32 -14.43 10.65
N GLU A 242 17.27 -14.24 11.57
CA GLU A 242 17.20 -13.17 12.56
C GLU A 242 17.30 -11.78 11.92
N GLN A 243 18.16 -11.63 10.92
CA GLN A 243 18.27 -10.37 10.15
C GLN A 243 16.97 -10.07 9.42
N ARG A 244 16.37 -11.07 8.76
CA ARG A 244 15.06 -10.94 8.10
C ARG A 244 13.96 -10.57 9.09
N ALA A 245 13.91 -11.22 10.25
CA ALA A 245 12.92 -10.96 11.28
C ALA A 245 13.01 -9.52 11.82
N LYS A 246 14.22 -9.01 12.08
CA LYS A 246 14.43 -7.60 12.50
C LYS A 246 14.04 -6.61 11.40
N PHE A 247 14.30 -6.96 10.14
CA PHE A 247 14.06 -6.10 8.99
C PHE A 247 12.57 -5.98 8.60
N VAL A 248 11.70 -6.85 9.10
CA VAL A 248 10.25 -6.72 8.88
C VAL A 248 9.74 -5.34 9.32
N SER A 249 10.29 -4.78 10.41
CA SER A 249 9.97 -3.40 10.83
C SER A 249 10.22 -2.37 9.73
N VAL A 250 11.35 -2.47 9.01
CA VAL A 250 11.69 -1.60 7.87
C VAL A 250 10.70 -1.75 6.72
N THR A 251 10.19 -2.97 6.49
CA THR A 251 9.20 -3.21 5.42
C THR A 251 7.85 -2.58 5.68
N GLU A 252 7.45 -2.43 6.95
CA GLU A 252 6.17 -1.85 7.34
C GLU A 252 6.28 -0.39 7.83
N ASP A 253 7.47 0.23 7.73
CA ASP A 253 7.67 1.64 8.04
C ASP A 253 7.20 2.53 6.88
N PHE A 254 6.00 3.08 7.02
CA PHE A 254 5.43 3.98 6.01
C PHE A 254 6.06 5.37 6.02
N MET A 255 6.67 5.80 7.13
CA MET A 255 7.41 7.06 7.17
C MET A 255 8.68 6.95 6.34
N LEU A 256 9.45 5.87 6.53
CA LEU A 256 10.64 5.57 5.73
C LEU A 256 10.30 5.37 4.25
N LEU A 257 9.24 4.63 3.95
CA LEU A 257 8.75 4.48 2.58
C LEU A 257 8.38 5.83 1.96
N GLY A 258 7.68 6.69 2.72
CA GLY A 258 7.26 8.02 2.26
C GLY A 258 8.45 8.91 1.88
N VAL A 259 9.44 9.05 2.77
CA VAL A 259 10.65 9.83 2.46
C VAL A 259 11.48 9.22 1.33
N GLY A 260 11.55 7.89 1.24
CA GLY A 260 12.26 7.18 0.16
C GLY A 260 11.62 7.41 -1.20
N VAL A 261 10.28 7.34 -1.29
CA VAL A 261 9.52 7.64 -2.51
C VAL A 261 9.77 9.06 -2.98
N ILE A 262 9.69 10.04 -2.07
CA ILE A 262 9.91 11.46 -2.39
C ILE A 262 11.35 11.69 -2.84
N ALA A 263 12.33 11.07 -2.18
CA ALA A 263 13.74 11.18 -2.58
C ALA A 263 13.98 10.63 -3.98
N VAL A 264 13.40 9.47 -4.34
CA VAL A 264 13.48 8.92 -5.71
C VAL A 264 12.81 9.84 -6.72
N ALA A 265 11.60 10.33 -6.41
CA ALA A 265 10.88 11.25 -7.29
C ALA A 265 11.65 12.56 -7.51
N ALA A 266 12.24 13.12 -6.46
CA ALA A 266 13.09 14.32 -6.54
C ALA A 266 14.34 14.09 -7.39
N PHE A 267 14.98 12.92 -7.26
CA PHE A 267 16.12 12.56 -8.10
C PHE A 267 15.74 12.48 -9.58
N ILE A 268 14.63 11.80 -9.90
CA ILE A 268 14.11 11.67 -11.27
C ILE A 268 13.71 13.04 -11.84
N HIS A 269 13.14 13.91 -11.01
CA HIS A 269 12.68 15.22 -11.44
C HIS A 269 13.86 16.17 -11.73
N HIS A 270 14.70 16.44 -10.73
CA HIS A 270 15.83 17.36 -10.81
C HIS A 270 16.91 17.00 -9.79
N ILE A 271 17.99 16.35 -10.26
CA ILE A 271 19.12 15.94 -9.42
C ILE A 271 19.76 17.10 -8.64
N SER A 272 19.75 18.33 -9.17
CA SER A 272 20.35 19.51 -8.55
C SER A 272 19.66 19.93 -7.25
N THR A 273 18.39 19.58 -7.06
CA THR A 273 17.62 19.91 -5.84
C THR A 273 17.48 18.72 -4.90
N TRP A 274 18.01 17.55 -5.28
CA TRP A 274 17.80 16.31 -4.56
C TRP A 274 18.38 16.33 -3.14
N GLU A 275 19.61 16.84 -2.97
CA GLU A 275 20.24 16.93 -1.64
C GLU A 275 19.43 17.81 -0.68
N LYS A 276 18.95 18.96 -1.16
CA LYS A 276 18.08 19.86 -0.38
C LYS A 276 16.80 19.15 0.07
N VAL A 277 16.15 18.39 -0.82
CA VAL A 277 14.94 17.62 -0.47
C VAL A 277 15.26 16.56 0.58
N VAL A 278 16.37 15.85 0.46
CA VAL A 278 16.79 14.84 1.46
C VAL A 278 17.05 15.49 2.82
N ASP A 279 17.75 16.62 2.86
CA ASP A 279 18.06 17.33 4.10
C ASP A 279 16.79 17.83 4.81
N GLU A 280 15.83 18.38 4.06
CA GLU A 280 14.52 18.79 4.58
C GLU A 280 13.74 17.59 5.15
N LEU A 281 13.68 16.46 4.41
CA LEU A 281 13.01 15.25 4.88
C LEU A 281 13.66 14.69 6.14
N THR A 282 14.98 14.75 6.26
CA THR A 282 15.71 14.40 7.48
C THR A 282 15.34 15.33 8.64
N GLY A 283 15.29 16.65 8.40
CA GLY A 283 14.88 17.62 9.42
C GLY A 283 13.45 17.41 9.92
N VAL A 284 12.52 17.11 9.02
CA VAL A 284 11.09 16.93 9.32
C VAL A 284 10.81 15.61 10.05
N THR A 285 11.45 14.52 9.63
CA THR A 285 11.10 13.17 10.11
C THR A 285 12.06 12.61 11.15
N GLY A 286 13.27 13.15 11.24
CA GLY A 286 14.37 12.59 12.03
C GLY A 286 14.98 11.32 11.44
N ILE A 287 14.55 10.88 10.25
CA ILE A 287 15.15 9.75 9.54
C ILE A 287 16.49 10.20 8.96
N SER A 288 17.55 9.41 9.20
CA SER A 288 18.89 9.77 8.77
C SER A 288 18.96 9.93 7.25
N GLY A 289 19.65 10.98 6.78
CA GLY A 289 19.82 11.24 5.36
C GLY A 289 20.48 10.07 4.64
N GLN A 290 21.38 9.32 5.30
CA GLN A 290 21.98 8.11 4.75
C GLN A 290 20.93 7.03 4.47
N SER A 291 20.01 6.77 5.40
CA SER A 291 18.93 5.80 5.20
C SER A 291 18.01 6.18 4.03
N ILE A 292 17.73 7.48 3.87
CA ILE A 292 16.93 7.99 2.74
C ILE A 292 17.68 7.79 1.42
N LYS A 293 18.99 8.11 1.39
CA LYS A 293 19.85 7.94 0.22
C LYS A 293 19.99 6.46 -0.17
N ASP A 294 20.18 5.57 0.80
CA ASP A 294 20.28 4.12 0.57
C ASP A 294 18.96 3.57 0.00
N PHE A 295 17.81 3.99 0.56
CA PHE A 295 16.49 3.61 0.04
C PHE A 295 16.32 4.08 -1.42
N ALA A 296 16.65 5.34 -1.68
CA ALA A 296 16.52 5.92 -3.01
C ALA A 296 17.45 5.23 -4.02
N TYR A 297 18.70 5.01 -3.65
CA TYR A 297 19.69 4.33 -4.47
C TYR A 297 19.23 2.93 -4.87
N VAL A 298 18.83 2.09 -3.90
CA VAL A 298 18.36 0.74 -4.18
C VAL A 298 17.14 0.77 -5.09
N THR A 299 16.18 1.65 -4.84
CA THR A 299 14.97 1.77 -5.69
C THR A 299 15.34 2.16 -7.12
N LEU A 300 16.23 3.15 -7.30
CA LEU A 300 16.71 3.59 -8.61
C LEU A 300 17.44 2.47 -9.37
N MET A 301 18.23 1.64 -8.68
CA MET A 301 18.89 0.48 -9.29
C MET A 301 17.89 -0.53 -9.86
N HIS A 302 16.78 -0.76 -9.15
CA HIS A 302 15.69 -1.60 -9.64
C HIS A 302 14.93 -0.95 -10.81
N ILE A 303 14.79 0.37 -10.83
CA ILE A 303 14.16 1.10 -11.95
C ILE A 303 15.03 1.04 -13.21
N THR A 304 16.35 1.17 -13.07
CA THR A 304 17.30 1.19 -14.20
C THR A 304 17.76 -0.20 -14.64
N GLU A 305 17.27 -1.27 -13.99
CA GLU A 305 17.68 -2.67 -14.20
C GLU A 305 19.18 -2.93 -14.01
N ILE A 306 19.90 -2.03 -13.31
CA ILE A 306 21.33 -2.20 -13.03
C ILE A 306 21.47 -3.22 -11.91
N LYS A 307 22.16 -4.34 -12.17
CA LYS A 307 22.52 -5.31 -11.13
C LYS A 307 23.67 -4.77 -10.27
N PRO A 308 23.71 -5.05 -8.96
CA PRO A 308 24.84 -4.65 -8.13
C PRO A 308 26.13 -5.30 -8.65
N VAL A 309 27.17 -4.46 -8.77
CA VAL A 309 28.57 -4.87 -9.03
C VAL A 309 29.15 -5.50 -7.76
#